data_AF-A0A927LSX8-F1
#
_entry.id   AF-A0A927LSX8-F1
#
_cell.length_a   1.000
_cell.length_b   1.000
_cell.length_c   1.000
_cell.angle_alpha   90.00
_cell.angle_beta   90.00
_cell.angle_gamma   90.00
#
_symmetry.space_group_name_H-M   'P 1'
#
loop_
_entity.id
_entity.type
_entity.pdbx_description
1 polymer ?
#
loop_
_entity_poly.entity_id
_entity_poly.type
_entity_poly.pdbx_seq_one_letter_code
_entity_poly.pdbx_strand_id
1 'polypeptide(L)'
;MRQQDNMSKNFTTIGHPLYEFNEAVQRLREEHAMFEEGLSELCAAAKKIGGEEQVADWTGTLRELRAKAEAFQQELEAHCQWEEKKMFPMIAWYFGEELDQFPLMEQEHELAEQCIKAFFKAVDRVHHAVPRPEAQDIAAYLLQASSILKHHFRKEEEIIEALEDRSNRFGY
;
A
#
# COMPACT_ATOMS: atom_id res chain seq x y z
N MET A 1 -4.55 -43.11 23.75
CA MET A 1 -4.65 -41.77 24.39
C MET A 1 -3.80 -40.81 23.58
N ARG A 2 -4.40 -40.04 22.67
CA ARG A 2 -3.73 -38.92 21.99
C ARG A 2 -4.30 -37.63 22.55
N GLN A 3 -3.42 -36.80 23.08
CA GLN A 3 -3.69 -35.40 23.39
C GLN A 3 -3.95 -34.66 22.08
N GLN A 4 -4.99 -33.84 22.03
CA GLN A 4 -5.03 -32.68 21.16
C GLN A 4 -5.33 -31.49 22.07
N ASP A 5 -4.30 -30.67 22.24
CA ASP A 5 -4.31 -29.46 23.03
C ASP A 5 -5.30 -28.45 22.45
N ASN A 6 -6.20 -28.04 23.32
CA ASN A 6 -7.20 -27.02 23.10
C ASN A 6 -6.52 -25.64 23.15
N MET A 7 -6.17 -25.08 22.00
CA MET A 7 -5.78 -23.66 21.91
C MET A 7 -7.02 -22.77 22.00
N SER A 8 -7.59 -22.68 23.20
CA SER A 8 -8.33 -21.48 23.60
C SER A 8 -7.32 -20.36 23.82
N LYS A 9 -7.17 -19.48 22.83
CA LYS A 9 -6.55 -18.17 23.06
C LYS A 9 -7.65 -17.17 23.37
N ASN A 10 -7.58 -16.66 24.59
CA ASN A 10 -8.53 -15.75 25.22
C ASN A 10 -8.62 -14.42 24.46
N PHE A 11 -9.77 -14.16 23.83
CA PHE A 11 -10.17 -12.80 23.47
C PHE A 11 -10.51 -12.05 24.77
N THR A 12 -9.51 -11.43 25.36
CA THR A 12 -9.69 -10.57 26.54
C THR A 12 -9.85 -9.13 26.07
N THR A 13 -10.96 -8.85 25.40
CA THR A 13 -11.49 -7.50 25.20
C THR A 13 -13.01 -7.60 25.24
N ILE A 14 -13.66 -6.73 25.99
CA ILE A 14 -15.13 -6.60 26.01
C ILE A 14 -15.53 -5.91 24.69
N GLY A 15 -15.49 -6.67 23.60
CA GLY A 15 -15.86 -6.25 22.26
C GLY A 15 -16.21 -7.51 21.46
N HIS A 16 -17.41 -7.58 20.91
CA HIS A 16 -17.78 -8.70 20.04
C HIS A 16 -16.80 -8.74 18.86
N PRO A 17 -16.33 -9.91 18.37
CA PRO A 17 -15.39 -10.00 17.24
C PRO A 17 -15.80 -9.18 15.99
N LEU A 18 -17.10 -8.95 15.80
CA LEU A 18 -17.64 -8.09 14.73
C LEU A 18 -17.35 -6.59 14.92
N TYR A 19 -17.24 -6.11 16.17
CA TYR A 19 -16.91 -4.72 16.46
C TYR A 19 -15.45 -4.43 16.10
N GLU A 20 -14.53 -5.32 16.48
CA GLU A 20 -13.11 -5.21 16.10
C GLU A 20 -12.92 -5.28 14.58
N PHE A 21 -13.71 -6.11 13.89
CA PHE A 21 -13.71 -6.19 12.42
C PHE A 21 -14.19 -4.89 11.77
N ASN A 22 -15.31 -4.32 12.23
CA ASN A 22 -15.84 -3.07 11.67
C ASN A 22 -14.87 -1.90 11.86
N GLU A 23 -14.21 -1.80 13.02
CA GLU A 23 -13.17 -0.80 13.26
C GLU A 23 -11.96 -1.01 12.33
N ALA A 24 -11.54 -2.25 12.10
CA ALA A 24 -10.45 -2.57 11.19
C ALA A 24 -10.80 -2.20 9.73
N VAL A 25 -12.01 -2.52 9.27
CA VAL A 25 -12.50 -2.16 7.93
C VAL A 25 -12.60 -0.64 7.77
N GLN A 26 -13.10 0.06 8.79
CA GLN A 26 -13.16 1.53 8.75
C GLN A 26 -11.75 2.13 8.63
N ARG A 27 -10.81 1.66 9.46
CA ARG A 27 -9.42 2.12 9.39
C ARG A 27 -8.80 1.88 8.02
N LEU A 28 -8.99 0.68 7.45
CA LEU A 28 -8.47 0.34 6.12
C LEU A 28 -8.95 1.33 5.07
N ARG A 29 -10.26 1.63 5.05
CA ARG A 29 -10.85 2.60 4.12
C ARG A 29 -10.30 4.01 4.28
N GLU A 30 -10.15 4.47 5.52
CA GLU A 30 -9.60 5.80 5.81
C GLU A 30 -8.14 5.91 5.36
N GLU A 31 -7.32 4.90 5.66
CA GLU A 31 -5.92 4.86 5.23
C GLU A 31 -5.79 4.74 3.71
N HIS A 32 -6.59 3.89 3.05
CA HIS A 32 -6.61 3.76 1.59
C HIS A 32 -7.01 5.07 0.90
N ALA A 33 -8.03 5.78 1.38
CA ALA A 33 -8.40 7.09 0.84
C ALA A 33 -7.25 8.11 0.94
N MET A 34 -6.53 8.12 2.08
CA MET A 34 -5.34 8.94 2.25
C MET A 34 -4.22 8.53 1.28
N PHE A 35 -4.00 7.23 1.07
CA PHE A 35 -3.00 6.75 0.12
C PHE A 35 -3.37 7.06 -1.32
N GLU A 36 -4.64 6.97 -1.71
CA GLU A 36 -5.08 7.36 -3.05
C GLU A 36 -4.78 8.83 -3.35
N GLU A 37 -5.04 9.72 -2.39
CA GLU A 37 -4.70 11.14 -2.49
C GLU A 37 -3.17 11.33 -2.62
N GLY A 38 -2.39 10.71 -1.72
CA GLY A 38 -0.92 10.77 -1.76
C GLY A 38 -0.34 10.25 -3.08
N LEU A 39 -0.84 9.13 -3.60
CA LEU A 39 -0.44 8.58 -4.91
C LEU A 39 -0.83 9.49 -6.06
N SER A 40 -1.97 10.17 -5.97
CA SER A 40 -2.40 11.16 -6.96
C SER A 40 -1.44 12.34 -7.01
N GLU A 41 -1.04 12.87 -5.84
CA GLU A 41 -0.08 13.95 -5.74
C GLU A 41 1.31 13.56 -6.26
N LEU A 42 1.82 12.38 -5.85
CA LEU A 42 3.08 11.85 -6.35
C LEU A 42 3.06 11.63 -7.86
N CYS A 43 1.98 11.06 -8.39
CA CYS A 43 1.77 10.91 -9.83
C CYS A 43 1.79 12.26 -10.55
N ALA A 44 1.06 13.25 -10.03
CA ALA A 44 0.98 14.57 -10.64
C ALA A 44 2.34 15.27 -10.64
N ALA A 45 3.09 15.17 -9.54
CA ALA A 45 4.44 15.72 -9.45
C ALA A 45 5.42 15.01 -10.40
N ALA A 46 5.40 13.68 -10.45
CA ALA A 46 6.22 12.89 -11.35
C ALA A 46 5.91 13.19 -12.84
N LYS A 47 4.63 13.33 -13.22
CA LYS A 47 4.23 13.67 -14.59
C LYS A 47 4.64 15.07 -15.04
N LYS A 48 4.82 16.01 -14.12
CA LYS A 48 5.29 17.36 -14.43
C LYS A 48 6.79 17.39 -14.79
N ILE A 49 7.55 16.38 -14.37
CA ILE A 49 8.98 16.30 -14.69
C ILE A 49 9.16 16.16 -16.20
N GLY A 50 9.97 17.07 -16.75
CA GLY A 50 10.17 17.15 -18.20
C GLY A 50 9.00 17.77 -18.97
N GLY A 51 8.02 18.38 -18.30
CA GLY A 51 6.92 19.10 -18.95
C GLY A 51 7.29 20.51 -19.42
N GLU A 52 8.31 21.12 -18.80
CA GLU A 52 8.77 22.48 -19.09
C GLU A 52 10.07 22.45 -19.92
N GLU A 53 10.04 22.99 -21.15
CA GLU A 53 11.18 22.96 -22.07
C GLU A 53 12.36 23.83 -21.61
N GLN A 54 12.08 24.87 -20.83
CA GLN A 54 13.07 25.82 -20.31
C GLN A 54 13.89 25.28 -19.13
N VAL A 55 13.46 24.16 -18.51
CA VAL A 55 14.15 23.61 -17.34
C VAL A 55 15.32 22.74 -17.80
N ALA A 56 16.53 23.27 -17.64
CA ALA A 56 17.77 22.58 -18.00
C ALA A 56 18.24 21.57 -16.93
N ASP A 57 17.81 21.73 -15.67
CA ASP A 57 18.22 20.90 -14.54
C ASP A 57 17.02 20.57 -13.64
N TRP A 58 16.69 19.29 -13.55
CA TRP A 58 15.58 18.75 -12.75
C TRP A 58 15.98 18.24 -11.37
N THR A 59 17.25 18.38 -10.97
CA THR A 59 17.78 17.83 -9.71
C THR A 59 16.98 18.29 -8.49
N GLY A 60 16.63 19.59 -8.43
CA GLY A 60 15.83 20.14 -7.33
C GLY A 60 14.46 19.48 -7.23
N THR A 61 13.74 19.43 -8.36
CA THR A 61 12.41 18.80 -8.47
C THR A 61 12.44 17.32 -8.08
N LEU A 62 13.47 16.58 -8.50
CA LEU A 62 13.65 15.18 -8.14
C LEU A 62 13.87 14.99 -6.63
N ARG A 63 14.63 15.87 -5.98
CA ARG A 63 14.85 15.82 -4.52
C ARG A 63 13.59 16.16 -3.73
N GLU A 64 12.81 17.14 -4.19
CA GLU A 64 11.52 17.46 -3.59
C GLU A 64 10.53 16.29 -3.72
N LEU A 65 10.48 15.68 -4.91
CA LEU A 65 9.66 14.49 -5.15
C LEU A 65 10.11 13.31 -4.28
N ARG A 66 11.42 13.14 -4.08
CA ARG A 66 12.00 12.15 -3.16
C ARG A 66 11.52 12.34 -1.73
N ALA A 67 11.58 13.56 -1.20
CA ALA A 67 11.12 13.82 0.16
C ALA A 67 9.63 13.50 0.35
N LYS A 68 8.78 13.81 -0.65
CA LYS A 68 7.36 13.44 -0.62
C LYS A 68 7.14 11.92 -0.66
N ALA A 69 7.88 11.23 -1.53
CA ALA A 69 7.79 9.79 -1.65
C ALA A 69 8.33 9.06 -0.41
N GLU A 70 9.31 9.61 0.30
CA GLU A 70 9.77 9.07 1.59
C GLU A 70 8.70 9.16 2.67
N ALA A 71 8.02 10.30 2.78
CA ALA A 71 6.91 10.46 3.73
C ALA A 71 5.78 9.47 3.41
N PHE A 72 5.41 9.37 2.13
CA PHE A 72 4.42 8.38 1.68
C PHE A 72 4.83 6.94 2.00
N GLN A 73 6.08 6.56 1.72
CA GLN A 73 6.60 5.21 1.97
C GLN A 73 6.56 4.83 3.46
N GLN A 74 6.84 5.79 4.36
CA GLN A 74 6.78 5.54 5.81
C GLN A 74 5.37 5.20 6.28
N GLU A 75 4.37 5.95 5.82
CA GLU A 75 2.97 5.68 6.14
C GLU A 75 2.50 4.35 5.52
N LEU A 76 2.90 4.07 4.27
CA LEU A 76 2.57 2.81 3.59
C LEU A 76 3.17 1.60 4.34
N GLU A 77 4.42 1.68 4.78
CA GLU A 77 5.06 0.59 5.55
C GLU A 77 4.35 0.36 6.89
N ALA A 78 3.91 1.42 7.56
CA ALA A 78 3.14 1.31 8.80
C ALA A 78 1.76 0.65 8.58
N HIS A 79 1.09 0.99 7.48
CA HIS A 79 -0.16 0.36 7.07
C HIS A 79 0.00 -1.13 6.80
N CYS A 80 0.96 -1.53 5.97
CA CYS A 80 1.12 -2.94 5.60
C CYS A 80 1.54 -3.81 6.79
N GLN A 81 2.40 -3.29 7.67
CA GLN A 81 2.69 -3.97 8.93
C GLN A 81 1.45 -4.15 9.82
N TRP A 82 0.50 -3.22 9.78
CA TRP A 82 -0.76 -3.37 10.49
C TRP A 82 -1.66 -4.42 9.81
N GLU A 83 -1.76 -4.42 8.49
CA GLU A 83 -2.54 -5.39 7.73
C GLU A 83 -2.07 -6.83 7.99
N GLU A 84 -0.77 -7.08 7.88
CA GLU A 84 -0.16 -8.38 8.17
C GLU A 84 -0.44 -8.85 9.60
N LYS A 85 -0.35 -7.94 10.58
CA LYS A 85 -0.50 -8.28 12.01
C LYS A 85 -1.96 -8.40 12.45
N LYS A 86 -2.89 -7.77 11.74
CA LYS A 86 -4.28 -7.59 12.17
C LYS A 86 -5.28 -7.92 11.09
N MET A 87 -5.25 -7.22 9.97
CA MET A 87 -6.30 -7.33 8.95
C MET A 87 -6.29 -8.72 8.30
N PHE A 88 -5.17 -9.17 7.73
CA PHE A 88 -5.10 -10.46 7.03
C PHE A 88 -5.44 -11.65 7.94
N PRO A 89 -4.97 -11.72 9.21
CA PRO A 89 -5.44 -12.74 10.16
C PRO A 89 -6.95 -12.72 10.41
N MET A 90 -7.58 -11.53 10.50
CA MET A 90 -9.03 -11.43 10.64
C MET A 90 -9.77 -11.92 9.38
N ILE A 91 -9.28 -11.56 8.20
CA ILE A 91 -9.83 -12.02 6.92
C ILE A 91 -9.77 -13.55 6.82
N ALA A 92 -8.60 -14.14 7.11
CA ALA A 92 -8.41 -15.59 7.06
C ALA A 92 -9.32 -16.33 8.07
N TRP A 93 -9.48 -15.78 9.28
CA TRP A 93 -10.43 -16.32 10.26
C TRP A 93 -11.87 -16.28 9.75
N TYR A 94 -12.27 -15.21 9.06
CA TYR A 94 -13.62 -15.03 8.55
C TYR A 94 -13.95 -15.95 7.37
N PHE A 95 -13.00 -16.17 6.46
CA PHE A 95 -13.17 -17.11 5.34
C PHE A 95 -12.99 -18.57 5.74
N GLY A 96 -12.31 -18.84 6.87
CA GLY A 96 -11.98 -20.19 7.33
C GLY A 96 -10.76 -20.79 6.62
N GLU A 97 -10.12 -20.04 5.73
CA GLU A 97 -8.93 -20.41 4.99
C GLU A 97 -8.15 -19.14 4.61
N GLU A 98 -6.87 -19.33 4.29
CA GLU A 98 -6.06 -18.28 3.66
C GLU A 98 -6.50 -18.13 2.21
N LEU A 99 -6.69 -16.89 1.75
CA LEU A 99 -7.14 -16.65 0.37
C LEU A 99 -5.99 -16.95 -0.60
N ASP A 100 -6.25 -17.78 -1.60
CA ASP A 100 -5.27 -18.16 -2.64
C ASP A 100 -4.61 -16.98 -3.36
N GLN A 101 -5.23 -15.80 -3.32
CA GLN A 101 -4.75 -14.56 -3.94
C GLN A 101 -3.77 -13.76 -3.08
N PHE A 102 -3.65 -14.04 -1.77
CA PHE A 102 -2.72 -13.32 -0.89
C PHE A 102 -1.26 -13.39 -1.34
N PRO A 103 -0.70 -14.55 -1.75
CA PRO A 103 0.67 -14.59 -2.25
C PRO A 103 0.90 -13.72 -3.50
N LEU A 104 -0.10 -13.59 -4.37
CA LEU A 104 0.00 -12.73 -5.54
C LEU A 104 -0.05 -11.24 -5.15
N MET A 105 -0.88 -10.90 -4.17
CA MET A 105 -0.97 -9.53 -3.66
C MET A 105 0.31 -9.11 -2.93
N GLU A 106 0.93 -10.00 -2.18
CA GLU A 106 2.23 -9.78 -1.55
C GLU A 106 3.31 -9.49 -2.61
N GLN A 107 3.36 -10.27 -3.70
CA GLN A 107 4.28 -10.01 -4.82
C GLN A 107 4.04 -8.64 -5.49
N GLU A 108 2.78 -8.23 -5.65
CA GLU A 108 2.44 -6.89 -6.17
C GLU A 108 2.92 -5.79 -5.24
N HIS A 109 2.76 -5.97 -3.93
CA HIS A 109 3.25 -5.05 -2.91
C HIS A 109 4.78 -4.93 -2.99
N GLU A 110 5.50 -6.05 -2.98
CA GLU A 110 6.96 -6.08 -3.09
C GLU A 110 7.45 -5.38 -4.37
N LEU A 111 6.75 -5.57 -5.49
CA LEU A 111 7.10 -4.93 -6.75
C LEU A 111 6.95 -3.39 -6.68
N ALA A 112 5.86 -2.90 -6.08
CA ALA A 112 5.67 -1.47 -5.86
C ALA A 112 6.80 -0.88 -4.99
N GLU A 113 7.14 -1.58 -3.90
CA GLU A 113 8.20 -1.16 -2.99
C GLU A 113 9.56 -1.11 -3.69
N GLN A 114 9.86 -2.10 -4.55
CA GLN A 114 11.07 -2.13 -5.37
C GLN A 114 11.14 -0.95 -6.33
N CYS A 115 10.03 -0.55 -6.94
CA CYS A 115 9.97 0.63 -7.79
C CYS A 115 10.27 1.91 -7.00
N ILE A 116 9.70 2.08 -5.80
CA ILE A 116 9.98 3.24 -4.93
C ILE A 116 11.46 3.27 -4.50
N LYS A 117 12.01 2.12 -4.10
CA LYS A 117 13.44 1.99 -3.76
C LYS A 117 14.35 2.30 -4.96
N ALA A 118 13.96 1.88 -6.17
CA ALA A 118 14.70 2.19 -7.40
C ALA A 118 14.70 3.69 -7.68
N PHE A 119 13.58 4.37 -7.50
CA PHE A 119 13.49 5.83 -7.58
C PHE A 119 14.44 6.51 -6.58
N PHE A 120 14.38 6.16 -5.29
CA PHE A 120 15.27 6.74 -4.27
C PHE A 120 16.74 6.57 -4.63
N LYS A 121 17.13 5.35 -5.00
CA LYS A 121 18.49 5.02 -5.41
C LYS A 121 18.93 5.79 -6.65
N ALA A 122 18.04 6.02 -7.59
CA ALA A 122 18.34 6.79 -8.79
C ALA A 122 18.58 8.27 -8.45
N VAL A 123 17.73 8.87 -7.62
CA VAL A 123 17.92 10.26 -7.15
C VAL A 123 19.19 10.41 -6.31
N ASP A 124 19.51 9.44 -5.44
CA ASP A 124 20.70 9.49 -4.58
C ASP A 124 22.03 9.40 -5.35
N ARG A 125 21.99 8.85 -6.56
CA ARG A 125 23.15 8.73 -7.47
C ARG A 125 23.36 9.96 -8.35
N VAL A 126 22.43 10.91 -8.33
CA VAL A 126 22.56 12.16 -9.09
C VAL A 126 23.56 13.08 -8.42
N HIS A 127 24.69 13.31 -9.11
CA HIS A 127 25.73 14.26 -8.69
C HIS A 127 26.01 15.33 -9.76
N HIS A 128 25.15 15.39 -10.79
CA HIS A 128 25.22 16.30 -11.93
C HIS A 128 23.86 16.96 -12.18
N ALA A 129 23.82 18.00 -13.01
CA ALA A 129 22.57 18.59 -13.47
C ALA A 129 21.80 17.57 -14.32
N VAL A 130 20.55 17.28 -13.96
CA VAL A 130 19.77 16.21 -14.59
C VAL A 130 18.98 16.77 -15.77
N PRO A 131 19.29 16.37 -17.02
CA PRO A 131 18.53 16.80 -18.18
C PRO A 131 17.17 16.10 -18.22
N ARG A 132 16.24 16.67 -19.00
CA ARG A 132 14.87 16.19 -19.14
C ARG A 132 14.73 14.66 -19.35
N PRO A 133 15.44 14.00 -20.30
CA PRO A 133 15.24 12.56 -20.53
C PRO A 133 15.56 11.71 -19.30
N GLU A 134 16.70 11.98 -18.66
CA GLU A 134 17.12 11.28 -17.44
C GLU A 134 16.14 11.53 -16.29
N ALA A 135 15.64 12.77 -16.14
CA ALA A 135 14.66 13.10 -15.12
C ALA A 135 13.35 12.32 -15.29
N GLN A 136 12.90 12.14 -16.54
CA GLN A 136 11.70 11.38 -16.87
C GLN A 136 11.89 9.88 -16.59
N ASP A 137 13.06 9.32 -16.91
CA ASP A 137 13.39 7.93 -16.61
C ASP A 137 13.40 7.68 -15.09
N ILE A 138 13.96 8.60 -14.31
CA ILE A 138 13.94 8.52 -12.84
C ILE A 138 12.50 8.61 -12.33
N ALA A 139 11.70 9.56 -12.81
CA ALA A 139 10.32 9.76 -12.39
C ALA A 139 9.40 8.57 -12.77
N ALA A 140 9.72 7.82 -13.82
CA ALA A 140 8.95 6.67 -14.28
C ALA A 140 8.83 5.56 -13.23
N TYR A 141 9.85 5.39 -12.37
CA TYR A 141 9.79 4.45 -11.26
C TYR A 141 8.62 4.74 -10.30
N LEU A 142 8.37 6.01 -9.96
CA LEU A 142 7.22 6.38 -9.11
C LEU A 142 5.90 6.22 -9.86
N LEU A 143 5.84 6.51 -11.16
CA LEU A 143 4.63 6.27 -11.95
C LEU A 143 4.25 4.80 -11.99
N GLN A 144 5.25 3.92 -12.10
CA GLN A 144 5.07 2.48 -12.04
C GLN A 144 4.59 2.03 -10.66
N ALA A 145 5.26 2.47 -9.58
CA ALA A 145 4.85 2.16 -8.21
C ALA A 145 3.39 2.58 -7.95
N SER A 146 3.03 3.80 -8.32
CA SER A 146 1.66 4.32 -8.13
C SER A 146 0.61 3.52 -8.91
N SER A 147 0.94 3.00 -10.09
CA SER A 147 0.02 2.16 -10.86
C SER A 147 -0.20 0.80 -10.19
N ILE A 148 0.86 0.22 -9.61
CA ILE A 148 0.80 -1.06 -8.93
C ILE A 148 0.01 -0.93 -7.62
N LEU A 149 0.31 0.08 -6.80
CA LEU A 149 -0.37 0.30 -5.52
C LEU A 149 -1.86 0.58 -5.69
N LYS A 150 -2.26 1.37 -6.70
CA LYS A 150 -3.69 1.57 -7.01
C LYS A 150 -4.41 0.29 -7.38
N HIS A 151 -3.72 -0.62 -8.07
CA HIS A 151 -4.28 -1.92 -8.41
C HIS A 151 -4.36 -2.83 -7.18
N HIS A 152 -3.35 -2.78 -6.32
CA HIS A 152 -3.28 -3.51 -5.06
C HIS A 152 -4.42 -3.10 -4.10
N PHE A 153 -4.57 -1.81 -3.80
CA PHE A 153 -5.63 -1.31 -2.91
C PHE A 153 -7.03 -1.69 -3.41
N ARG A 154 -7.29 -1.60 -4.73
CA ARG A 154 -8.58 -2.04 -5.27
C ARG A 154 -8.86 -3.52 -5.05
N LYS A 155 -7.85 -4.39 -5.11
CA LYS A 155 -8.04 -5.81 -4.80
C LYS A 155 -8.34 -6.03 -3.33
N GLU A 156 -7.68 -5.29 -2.44
CA GLU A 156 -7.98 -5.34 -1.00
C GLU A 156 -9.41 -4.89 -0.74
N GLU A 157 -9.84 -3.78 -1.34
CA GLU A 157 -11.21 -3.29 -1.26
C GLU A 157 -12.23 -4.33 -1.76
N GLU A 158 -11.98 -4.99 -2.90
CA GLU A 158 -12.83 -6.07 -3.42
C GLU A 158 -12.98 -7.24 -2.41
N ILE A 159 -11.92 -7.57 -1.66
CA ILE A 159 -11.96 -8.58 -0.60
C ILE A 159 -12.81 -8.10 0.57
N ILE A 160 -12.64 -6.85 0.99
CA ILE A 160 -13.41 -6.24 2.07
C ILE A 160 -14.89 -6.18 1.71
N GLU A 161 -15.23 -5.79 0.49
CA GLU A 161 -16.61 -5.77 0.00
C GLU A 161 -17.24 -7.17 0.00
N ALA A 162 -16.51 -8.18 -0.46
CA ALA A 162 -16.97 -9.57 -0.43
C ALA A 162 -17.19 -10.10 1.00
N LEU A 163 -16.35 -9.67 1.96
CA LEU A 163 -16.51 -9.97 3.38
C LEU A 163 -17.75 -9.32 3.98
N GLU A 164 -17.96 -8.04 3.70
CA GLU A 164 -19.13 -7.30 4.19
C GLU A 164 -20.44 -7.88 3.65
N ASP A 165 -20.50 -8.22 2.36
CA ASP A 165 -21.68 -8.88 1.77
C ASP A 165 -21.96 -10.24 2.43
N ARG A 166 -20.91 -11.03 2.67
CA ARG A 166 -21.01 -12.31 3.37
C ARG A 166 -21.49 -12.13 4.81
N SER A 167 -20.97 -11.14 5.53
CA SER A 167 -21.40 -10.80 6.89
C SER A 167 -22.86 -10.40 6.96
N ASN A 168 -23.30 -9.57 6.01
CA ASN A 168 -24.69 -9.12 5.90
C ASN A 168 -25.65 -10.27 5.55
N ARG A 169 -25.18 -11.26 4.77
CA ARG A 169 -25.99 -12.41 4.34
C ARG A 169 -26.18 -13.48 5.42
N PHE A 170 -25.25 -13.63 6.36
CA PHE A 170 -25.32 -14.61 7.44
C PHE A 170 -25.87 -14.06 8.76
N GLY A 171 -26.45 -12.84 8.74
CA GLY A 171 -27.14 -12.15 9.84
C GLY A 171 -27.25 -12.95 11.14
N TYR A 172 -26.26 -12.75 12.02
CA TYR A 172 -26.43 -12.88 13.45
C TYR A 172 -26.70 -11.48 14.01
#